data_AF-A0AAC9LK28-F1
#
_entry.id   AF-A0AAC9LK28-F1
#
_cell.length_a   1.000
_cell.length_b   1.000
_cell.length_c   1.000
_cell.angle_alpha   90.00
_cell.angle_beta   90.00
_cell.angle_gamma   90.00
#
_symmetry.space_group_name_H-M   'P 1'
#
loop_
_entity.id
_entity.type
_entity.pdbx_description
1 polymer ?
#
loop_
_entity_poly.entity_id
_entity_poly.type
_entity_poly.pdbx_seq_one_letter_code
_entity_poly.pdbx_strand_id
1 'polypeptide(L)'
;MRKIVLPFFALFLTVFLFTCENEPLDPAFETEVPSTGASFECLTASQAYAVATLNFSTWDGVSESQYTTLCTALTNAIQGVIDTCGDPDNNLQTLLGTYGDCSEPIDPSSCEGVTIAVSVAANNYNNATEEFLSQACNVYISVLQDQIDVCGDDDGSIQATIDALGDCSSTSGLVLLKKVVHTYSATDTFTSEFTYEGNKIKTVIFTDVDAGSTQTETETYIYENEILTRVDYEYTNASDSYEEFEYNSSNQLINTVLYNPSLNEAQKWEYTYNTDGTILVKNYTGDLTSQTNLLEEYTLTFENGNLISENFVNSSYTHSYDNMNGFFKNIHQREMLNIHFSGGVDLNNPTSANYTDGAGNSETETTSYTYNSDNYPESSTTSVDGVEDFTSVYTYY
;
A
#
# COMPACT_ATOMS: atom_id res chain seq x y z
N MET A 1 -38.22 -0.91 5.51
CA MET A 1 -37.28 -1.06 4.38
C MET A 1 -36.07 -0.22 4.75
N ARG A 2 -35.24 -0.80 5.62
CA ARG A 2 -34.03 -0.18 6.18
C ARG A 2 -32.89 -0.52 5.23
N LYS A 3 -32.09 0.50 4.90
CA LYS A 3 -31.00 0.44 3.94
C LYS A 3 -29.97 -0.57 4.46
N ILE A 4 -29.65 -1.55 3.61
CA ILE A 4 -28.50 -2.44 3.77
C ILE A 4 -27.29 -1.53 3.55
N VAL A 5 -26.62 -1.13 4.62
CA VAL A 5 -25.28 -0.54 4.56
C VAL A 5 -24.34 -1.72 4.71
N LEU A 6 -23.93 -2.24 3.56
CA LEU A 6 -22.93 -3.28 3.41
C LEU A 6 -21.58 -2.63 3.77
N PRO A 7 -20.83 -3.11 4.78
CA PRO A 7 -19.47 -2.62 4.98
C PRO A 7 -18.59 -3.28 3.91
N PHE A 8 -17.90 -2.45 3.13
CA PHE A 8 -16.82 -2.84 2.22
C PHE A 8 -17.21 -3.76 1.04
N PHE A 9 -18.07 -3.28 0.13
CA PHE A 9 -17.87 -3.28 -1.33
C PHE A 9 -19.13 -2.77 -2.04
N ALA A 10 -18.98 -1.74 -2.87
CA ALA A 10 -19.88 -1.30 -3.94
C ALA A 10 -21.40 -1.17 -3.65
N LEU A 11 -21.90 0.05 -3.36
CA LEU A 11 -23.14 0.58 -3.96
C LEU A 11 -23.40 2.07 -3.62
N PHE A 12 -22.89 3.01 -4.42
CA PHE A 12 -23.39 4.40 -4.42
C PHE A 12 -24.36 4.60 -5.60
N LEU A 13 -25.66 4.49 -5.34
CA LEU A 13 -26.71 4.93 -6.28
C LEU A 13 -27.90 5.53 -5.52
N THR A 14 -28.20 6.80 -5.83
CA THR A 14 -29.43 7.58 -5.53
C THR A 14 -29.56 8.14 -4.09
N VAL A 15 -29.95 9.39 -3.76
CA VAL A 15 -31.00 10.30 -4.29
C VAL A 15 -30.77 11.78 -3.83
N PHE A 16 -30.68 12.70 -4.80
CA PHE A 16 -31.31 14.04 -4.97
C PHE A 16 -32.00 14.90 -3.85
N LEU A 17 -31.63 16.20 -3.88
CA LEU A 17 -32.39 17.47 -3.65
C LEU A 17 -32.51 18.03 -2.21
N PHE A 18 -31.96 19.23 -1.92
CA PHE A 18 -32.62 20.57 -1.91
C PHE A 18 -31.69 21.72 -1.44
N THR A 19 -31.53 22.74 -2.30
CA THR A 19 -31.34 24.20 -2.10
C THR A 19 -30.44 24.82 -1.00
N CYS A 20 -29.35 25.43 -1.47
CA CYS A 20 -28.72 26.73 -1.16
C CYS A 20 -28.83 27.36 0.25
N GLU A 21 -27.69 27.72 0.85
CA GLU A 21 -27.08 29.08 0.75
C GLU A 21 -25.60 29.07 1.19
N ASN A 22 -24.75 29.69 0.36
CA ASN A 22 -23.30 29.91 0.56
C ASN A 22 -23.02 31.00 1.61
N GLU A 23 -22.08 30.76 2.53
CA GLU A 23 -21.33 31.84 3.20
C GLU A 23 -19.84 31.41 3.36
N PRO A 24 -18.85 32.30 3.12
CA PRO A 24 -17.48 31.90 2.79
C PRO A 24 -16.57 31.66 4.00
N LEU A 25 -15.60 30.76 3.80
CA LEU A 25 -14.51 30.40 4.70
C LEU A 25 -13.54 31.57 4.97
N ASP A 26 -13.11 31.70 6.22
CA ASP A 26 -12.05 32.61 6.68
C ASP A 26 -10.69 31.86 6.67
N PRO A 27 -9.67 32.35 5.93
CA PRO A 27 -8.37 31.70 5.82
C PRO A 27 -7.40 32.27 6.85
N ALA A 28 -7.24 31.60 7.99
CA ALA A 28 -6.08 31.85 8.84
C ALA A 28 -5.84 30.68 9.81
N PHE A 29 -4.93 29.77 9.45
CA PHE A 29 -3.91 29.35 10.41
C PHE A 29 -2.71 28.72 9.71
N GLU A 30 -1.68 29.55 9.51
CA GLU A 30 -0.34 29.10 9.18
C GLU A 30 0.46 28.86 10.47
N THR A 31 1.21 27.76 10.43
CA THR A 31 2.52 27.48 11.08
C THR A 31 2.60 27.37 12.60
N GLU A 32 3.11 26.24 13.09
CA GLU A 32 4.49 26.10 13.62
C GLU A 32 4.89 24.60 13.66
N VAL A 33 6.02 24.24 13.04
CA VAL A 33 6.62 22.89 13.07
C VAL A 33 7.77 22.87 14.08
N PRO A 34 7.78 21.99 15.11
CA PRO A 34 8.93 21.81 15.97
C PRO A 34 9.88 20.70 15.46
N SER A 35 11.15 20.87 15.81
CA SER A 35 12.37 20.22 15.31
C SER A 35 12.51 18.70 15.56
N THR A 36 12.76 17.94 14.49
CA THR A 36 13.35 16.57 14.47
C THR A 36 14.31 16.35 13.29
N GLY A 37 15.13 17.37 12.96
CA GLY A 37 15.91 17.45 11.71
C GLY A 37 16.79 16.23 11.37
N ALA A 38 17.56 15.67 12.31
CA ALA A 38 18.58 14.68 11.95
C ALA A 38 18.03 13.30 11.50
N SER A 39 16.91 12.84 12.05
CA SER A 39 16.33 11.52 11.68
C SER A 39 15.46 11.59 10.43
N PHE A 40 14.79 12.72 10.20
CA PHE A 40 13.99 12.96 9.00
C PHE A 40 14.87 13.24 7.78
N GLU A 41 15.94 14.01 7.95
CA GLU A 41 16.92 14.27 6.90
C GLU A 41 17.65 12.99 6.50
N CYS A 42 17.95 12.10 7.46
CA CYS A 42 18.54 10.80 7.16
C CYS A 42 17.58 9.90 6.37
N LEU A 43 16.30 9.84 6.75
CA LEU A 43 15.29 9.09 5.99
C LEU A 43 15.17 9.59 4.54
N THR A 44 15.18 10.92 4.37
CA THR A 44 15.13 11.57 3.05
C THR A 44 16.38 11.24 2.22
N ALA A 45 17.57 11.26 2.84
CA ALA A 45 18.82 10.89 2.18
C ALA A 45 18.82 9.40 1.76
N SER A 46 18.31 8.51 2.60
CA SER A 46 18.19 7.08 2.31
C SER A 46 17.21 6.79 1.16
N GLN A 47 16.08 7.52 1.08
CA GLN A 47 15.16 7.42 -0.05
C GLN A 47 15.78 7.92 -1.35
N ALA A 48 16.48 9.07 -1.31
CA ALA A 48 17.19 9.58 -2.47
C ALA A 48 18.26 8.60 -2.98
N TYR A 49 18.94 7.91 -2.06
CA TYR A 49 19.87 6.82 -2.38
C TYR A 49 19.18 5.61 -3.03
N ALA A 50 18.05 5.16 -2.50
CA ALA A 50 17.27 4.06 -3.09
C ALA A 50 16.80 4.39 -4.51
N VAL A 51 16.27 5.60 -4.74
CA VAL A 51 15.85 6.08 -6.07
C VAL A 51 17.03 6.18 -7.02
N ALA A 52 18.18 6.71 -6.57
CA ALA A 52 19.37 6.80 -7.41
C ALA A 52 19.92 5.41 -7.78
N THR A 53 19.80 4.43 -6.88
CA THR A 53 20.18 3.03 -7.13
C THR A 53 19.28 2.40 -8.19
N LEU A 54 17.96 2.57 -8.07
CA LEU A 54 17.00 2.06 -9.07
C LEU A 54 17.19 2.74 -10.43
N ASN A 55 17.46 4.04 -10.46
CA ASN A 55 17.75 4.73 -11.70
C ASN A 55 19.07 4.22 -12.32
N PHE A 56 20.10 3.95 -11.51
CA PHE A 56 21.35 3.38 -11.98
C PHE A 56 21.16 1.98 -12.59
N SER A 57 20.28 1.14 -12.04
CA SER A 57 19.98 -0.19 -12.60
C SER A 57 19.26 -0.16 -13.96
N THR A 58 18.78 1.01 -14.41
CA THR A 58 18.22 1.17 -15.77
C THR A 58 19.27 1.40 -16.84
N TRP A 59 20.55 1.55 -16.47
CA TRP A 59 21.62 1.71 -17.44
C TRP A 59 21.81 0.40 -18.23
N ASP A 60 21.79 0.52 -19.55
CA ASP A 60 21.83 -0.61 -20.49
C ASP A 60 23.24 -1.16 -20.74
N GLY A 61 24.27 -0.61 -20.08
CA GLY A 61 25.67 -0.99 -20.28
C GLY A 61 26.31 -0.41 -21.55
N VAL A 62 25.59 0.39 -22.34
CA VAL A 62 26.05 0.83 -23.68
C VAL A 62 26.33 2.34 -23.72
N SER A 63 25.52 3.15 -23.03
CA SER A 63 25.61 4.61 -23.11
C SER A 63 26.52 5.22 -22.03
N GLU A 64 27.71 5.71 -22.43
CA GLU A 64 28.67 6.36 -21.51
C GLU A 64 28.12 7.65 -20.87
N SER A 65 27.33 8.43 -21.62
CA SER A 65 26.73 9.68 -21.10
C SER A 65 25.63 9.40 -20.08
N GLN A 66 24.88 8.31 -20.28
CA GLN A 66 23.88 7.83 -19.34
C GLN A 66 24.54 7.25 -18.09
N TYR A 67 25.62 6.45 -18.26
CA TYR A 67 26.43 5.96 -17.14
C TYR A 67 26.92 7.11 -16.27
N THR A 68 27.57 8.12 -16.87
CA THR A 68 28.13 9.25 -16.13
C THR A 68 27.05 9.98 -15.32
N THR A 69 25.88 10.19 -15.93
CA THR A 69 24.76 10.88 -15.30
C THR A 69 24.19 10.09 -14.12
N LEU A 70 23.97 8.78 -14.31
CA LEU A 70 23.39 7.91 -13.29
C LEU A 70 24.38 7.60 -12.16
N CYS A 71 25.64 7.34 -12.48
CA CYS A 71 26.73 7.12 -11.51
C CYS A 71 26.94 8.37 -10.66
N THR A 72 26.93 9.57 -11.26
CA THR A 72 27.05 10.83 -10.51
C THR A 72 25.85 11.04 -9.58
N ALA A 73 24.64 10.70 -10.02
CA ALA A 73 23.45 10.78 -9.16
C ALA A 73 23.53 9.80 -7.97
N LEU A 74 23.98 8.57 -8.22
CA LEU A 74 24.16 7.54 -7.19
C LEU A 74 25.24 7.91 -6.17
N THR A 75 26.42 8.33 -6.63
CA THR A 75 27.52 8.74 -5.75
C THR A 75 27.19 9.97 -4.91
N ASN A 76 26.49 10.96 -5.49
CA ASN A 76 25.98 12.11 -4.72
C ASN A 76 24.96 11.69 -3.66
N ALA A 77 24.09 10.71 -3.96
CA ALA A 77 23.13 10.21 -2.99
C ALA A 77 23.81 9.42 -1.86
N ILE A 78 24.83 8.59 -2.17
CA ILE A 78 25.65 7.91 -1.16
C ILE A 78 26.36 8.94 -0.26
N GLN A 79 26.97 9.98 -0.84
CA GLN A 79 27.60 11.05 -0.07
C GLN A 79 26.58 11.80 0.81
N GLY A 80 25.36 12.02 0.31
CA GLY A 80 24.28 12.59 1.11
C GLY A 80 23.89 11.73 2.32
N VAL A 81 23.87 10.40 2.16
CA VAL A 81 23.68 9.47 3.29
C VAL A 81 24.85 9.54 4.27
N ILE A 82 26.10 9.56 3.80
CA ILE A 82 27.27 9.69 4.69
C ILE A 82 27.23 10.99 5.49
N ASP A 83 26.92 12.11 4.83
CA ASP A 83 26.92 13.43 5.45
C ASP A 83 25.78 13.61 6.46
N THR A 84 24.65 12.92 6.23
CA THR A 84 23.41 13.12 7.01
C THR A 84 23.17 12.02 8.04
N CYS A 85 23.42 10.77 7.69
CA CYS A 85 23.23 9.59 8.52
C CYS A 85 24.53 9.11 9.19
N GLY A 86 25.69 9.46 8.65
CA GLY A 86 26.99 8.97 9.10
C GLY A 86 27.37 7.61 8.52
N ASP A 87 28.67 7.30 8.53
CA ASP A 87 29.25 6.03 8.07
C ASP A 87 30.30 5.52 9.07
N PRO A 88 29.87 4.99 10.23
CA PRO A 88 30.77 4.61 11.32
C PRO A 88 31.72 3.46 10.97
N ASP A 89 31.33 2.60 10.04
CA ASP A 89 32.11 1.45 9.58
C ASP A 89 32.90 1.74 8.29
N ASN A 90 32.79 2.96 7.75
CA ASN A 90 33.46 3.42 6.53
C ASN A 90 33.09 2.61 5.27
N ASN A 91 31.97 1.89 5.30
CA ASN A 91 31.53 1.01 4.21
C ASN A 91 31.00 1.82 3.02
N LEU A 92 30.24 2.88 3.28
CA LEU A 92 29.71 3.77 2.23
C LEU A 92 30.84 4.63 1.62
N GLN A 93 31.81 5.02 2.44
CA GLN A 93 33.00 5.73 2.02
C GLN A 93 33.90 4.85 1.14
N THR A 94 34.00 3.55 1.43
CA THR A 94 34.66 2.56 0.58
C THR A 94 33.88 2.34 -0.73
N LEU A 95 32.55 2.24 -0.66
CA LEU A 95 31.68 2.11 -1.84
C LEU A 95 31.82 3.30 -2.80
N LEU A 96 31.86 4.53 -2.28
CA LEU A 96 32.18 5.73 -3.07
C LEU A 96 33.54 5.63 -3.76
N GLY A 97 34.54 5.12 -3.06
CA GLY A 97 35.88 4.91 -3.61
C GLY A 97 35.89 3.94 -4.80
N THR A 98 34.96 2.99 -4.83
CA THR A 98 34.83 2.00 -5.91
C THR A 98 34.23 2.59 -7.18
N TYR A 99 33.23 3.49 -7.06
CA TYR A 99 32.67 4.20 -8.22
C TYR A 99 33.61 5.28 -8.79
N GLY A 100 34.67 5.63 -8.05
CA GLY A 100 35.67 6.60 -8.49
C GLY A 100 35.08 7.97 -8.78
N ASP A 101 35.49 8.59 -9.88
CA ASP A 101 34.96 9.86 -10.39
C ASP A 101 33.86 9.67 -11.46
N CYS A 102 33.33 8.45 -11.61
CA CYS A 102 32.36 8.07 -12.63
C CYS A 102 32.83 8.33 -14.08
N SER A 103 34.15 8.46 -14.32
CA SER A 103 34.71 8.74 -15.66
C SER A 103 34.79 7.52 -16.58
N GLU A 104 34.81 6.30 -16.03
CA GLU A 104 34.79 5.05 -16.79
C GLU A 104 33.66 4.11 -16.32
N PRO A 105 32.94 3.45 -17.25
CA PRO A 105 31.92 2.47 -16.91
C PRO A 105 32.49 1.24 -16.22
N ILE A 106 32.04 0.96 -14.98
CA ILE A 106 32.17 -0.39 -14.41
C ILE A 106 31.18 -1.27 -15.17
N ASP A 107 31.65 -2.34 -15.82
CA ASP A 107 30.78 -3.29 -16.50
C ASP A 107 29.85 -3.95 -15.47
N PRO A 108 28.53 -3.70 -15.51
CA PRO A 108 27.59 -4.18 -14.50
C PRO A 108 27.38 -5.69 -14.60
N SER A 109 27.76 -6.30 -15.73
CA SER A 109 27.73 -7.74 -15.96
C SER A 109 29.07 -8.43 -15.67
N SER A 110 30.08 -7.67 -15.22
CA SER A 110 31.34 -8.24 -14.76
C SER A 110 31.23 -8.76 -13.34
N CYS A 111 32.08 -9.73 -13.00
CA CYS A 111 32.13 -10.25 -11.63
C CYS A 111 32.46 -9.16 -10.59
N GLU A 112 33.27 -8.17 -10.96
CA GLU A 112 33.58 -7.02 -10.11
C GLU A 112 32.35 -6.14 -9.90
N GLY A 113 31.57 -5.87 -10.95
CA GLY A 113 30.30 -5.14 -10.89
C GLY A 113 29.24 -5.82 -10.01
N VAL A 114 29.06 -7.13 -10.16
CA VAL A 114 28.07 -7.88 -9.36
C VAL A 114 28.48 -8.00 -7.89
N THR A 115 29.78 -8.17 -7.60
CA THR A 115 30.29 -8.20 -6.21
C THR A 115 30.02 -6.88 -5.47
N ILE A 116 30.05 -5.75 -6.19
CA ILE A 116 29.68 -4.43 -5.65
C ILE A 116 28.17 -4.38 -5.37
N ALA A 117 27.34 -4.84 -6.30
CA ALA A 117 25.88 -4.89 -6.11
C ALA A 117 25.49 -5.75 -4.89
N VAL A 118 26.17 -6.88 -4.69
CA VAL A 118 26.02 -7.74 -3.50
C VAL A 118 26.38 -7.01 -2.22
N SER A 119 27.50 -6.29 -2.20
CA SER A 119 27.94 -5.51 -1.03
C SER A 119 26.94 -4.41 -0.66
N VAL A 120 26.36 -3.76 -1.68
CA VAL A 120 25.30 -2.75 -1.52
C VAL A 120 24.02 -3.37 -0.95
N ALA A 121 23.53 -4.45 -1.56
CA ALA A 121 22.30 -5.09 -1.12
C ALA A 121 22.42 -5.68 0.29
N ALA A 122 23.58 -6.23 0.64
CA ALA A 122 23.88 -6.69 2.00
C ALA A 122 23.81 -5.54 3.02
N ASN A 123 24.35 -4.37 2.67
CA ASN A 123 24.29 -3.19 3.53
C ASN A 123 22.84 -2.70 3.72
N ASN A 124 22.08 -2.66 2.63
CA ASN A 124 20.66 -2.29 2.66
C ASN A 124 19.85 -3.26 3.52
N TYR A 125 20.08 -4.57 3.40
CA TYR A 125 19.43 -5.59 4.23
C TYR A 125 19.76 -5.42 5.72
N ASN A 126 21.03 -5.24 6.07
CA ASN A 126 21.46 -5.12 7.47
C ASN A 126 20.98 -3.83 8.15
N ASN A 127 20.68 -2.79 7.38
CA ASN A 127 20.22 -1.49 7.88
C ASN A 127 18.73 -1.23 7.59
N ALA A 128 18.01 -2.19 7.00
CA ALA A 128 16.60 -2.05 6.70
C ALA A 128 15.78 -1.95 8.00
N THR A 129 14.81 -1.04 8.00
CA THR A 129 13.74 -1.04 9.01
C THR A 129 12.83 -2.24 8.78
N GLU A 130 12.04 -2.64 9.79
CA GLU A 130 11.10 -3.76 9.68
C GLU A 130 10.16 -3.64 8.46
N GLU A 131 9.79 -2.42 8.08
CA GLU A 131 8.94 -2.10 6.93
C GLU A 131 9.58 -2.48 5.58
N PHE A 132 10.90 -2.34 5.45
CA PHE A 132 11.63 -2.59 4.21
C PHE A 132 12.46 -3.87 4.23
N LEU A 133 12.48 -4.59 5.36
CA LEU A 133 13.36 -5.73 5.58
C LEU A 133 13.14 -6.84 4.55
N SER A 134 11.88 -7.19 4.23
CA SER A 134 11.57 -8.20 3.21
C SER A 134 11.99 -7.77 1.81
N GLN A 135 11.80 -6.49 1.46
CA GLN A 135 12.24 -5.95 0.17
C GLN A 135 13.76 -5.95 0.05
N ALA A 136 14.47 -5.48 1.08
CA ALA A 136 15.92 -5.47 1.11
C ALA A 136 16.50 -6.89 1.10
N CYS A 137 15.85 -7.85 1.76
CA CYS A 137 16.21 -9.26 1.74
C CYS A 137 16.05 -9.86 0.33
N ASN A 138 14.91 -9.62 -0.34
CA ASN A 138 14.67 -10.10 -1.70
C ASN A 138 15.67 -9.54 -2.72
N VAL A 139 16.00 -8.25 -2.59
CA VAL A 139 17.05 -7.63 -3.41
C VAL A 139 18.40 -8.27 -3.14
N TYR A 140 18.72 -8.56 -1.87
CA TYR A 140 19.97 -9.21 -1.50
C TYR A 140 20.07 -10.63 -2.07
N ILE A 141 19.00 -11.42 -2.01
CA ILE A 141 18.95 -12.75 -2.64
C ILE A 141 19.15 -12.64 -4.17
N SER A 142 18.48 -11.70 -4.84
CA SER A 142 18.57 -11.53 -6.29
C SER A 142 20.01 -11.27 -6.75
N VAL A 143 20.72 -10.35 -6.10
CA VAL A 143 22.10 -10.03 -6.51
C VAL A 143 23.10 -11.13 -6.14
N LEU A 144 22.82 -11.93 -5.10
CA LEU A 144 23.61 -13.13 -4.80
C LEU A 144 23.43 -14.20 -5.89
N GLN A 145 22.22 -14.35 -6.45
CA GLN A 145 21.97 -15.24 -7.59
C GLN A 145 22.70 -14.76 -8.84
N ASP A 146 22.66 -13.45 -9.12
CA ASP A 146 23.45 -12.86 -10.21
C ASP A 146 24.95 -13.10 -10.02
N GLN A 147 25.43 -13.08 -8.77
CA GLN A 147 26.83 -13.37 -8.45
C GLN A 147 27.18 -14.83 -8.75
N ILE A 148 26.29 -15.77 -8.43
CA ILE A 148 26.48 -17.19 -8.80
C ILE A 148 26.56 -17.32 -10.33
N ASP A 149 25.66 -16.66 -11.07
CA ASP A 149 25.58 -16.77 -12.52
C ASP A 149 26.78 -16.15 -13.24
N VAL A 150 27.32 -15.05 -12.72
CA VAL A 150 28.42 -14.28 -13.35
C VAL A 150 29.80 -14.69 -12.83
N CYS A 151 29.96 -14.91 -11.52
CA CYS A 151 31.23 -15.22 -10.88
C CYS A 151 31.44 -16.71 -10.59
N GLY A 152 30.37 -17.49 -10.54
CA GLY A 152 30.40 -18.88 -10.05
C GLY A 152 30.39 -18.99 -8.52
N ASP A 153 30.04 -20.17 -8.03
CA ASP A 153 29.97 -20.53 -6.60
C ASP A 153 30.44 -21.99 -6.38
N ASP A 154 31.68 -22.27 -6.80
CA ASP A 154 32.23 -23.63 -6.78
C ASP A 154 32.33 -24.24 -5.37
N ASP A 155 32.38 -23.41 -4.33
CA ASP A 155 32.42 -23.86 -2.93
C ASP A 155 31.05 -23.87 -2.23
N GLY A 156 30.00 -23.41 -2.92
CA GLY A 156 28.63 -23.36 -2.42
C GLY A 156 28.39 -22.33 -1.32
N SER A 157 29.32 -21.41 -1.08
CA SER A 157 29.24 -20.44 0.01
C SER A 157 28.18 -19.36 -0.24
N ILE A 158 27.97 -18.97 -1.50
CA ILE A 158 26.95 -18.00 -1.89
C ILE A 158 25.57 -18.65 -1.79
N GLN A 159 25.41 -19.88 -2.30
CA GLN A 159 24.18 -20.64 -2.17
C GLN A 159 23.81 -20.90 -0.69
N ALA A 160 24.79 -21.20 0.17
CA ALA A 160 24.53 -21.36 1.60
C ALA A 160 24.06 -20.06 2.27
N THR A 161 24.48 -18.90 1.77
CA THR A 161 24.01 -17.59 2.24
C THR A 161 22.56 -17.34 1.82
N ILE A 162 22.21 -17.65 0.57
CA ILE A 162 20.82 -17.60 0.08
C ILE A 162 19.92 -18.53 0.91
N ASP A 163 20.34 -19.77 1.14
CA ASP A 163 19.58 -20.74 1.93
C ASP A 163 19.37 -20.28 3.38
N ALA A 164 20.36 -19.58 3.97
CA ALA A 164 20.28 -19.03 5.32
C ALA A 164 19.36 -17.81 5.43
N LEU A 165 19.25 -17.01 4.37
CA LEU A 165 18.29 -15.89 4.27
C LEU A 165 16.84 -16.38 4.15
N GLY A 166 16.63 -17.61 3.66
CA GLY A 166 15.31 -18.22 3.53
C GLY A 166 14.46 -17.57 2.45
N ASP A 167 13.13 -17.61 2.61
CA ASP A 167 12.18 -17.01 1.65
C ASP A 167 11.98 -15.50 1.85
N CYS A 168 12.82 -14.86 2.67
CA CYS A 168 12.70 -13.46 3.06
C CYS A 168 11.32 -13.07 3.63
N SER A 169 10.50 -14.06 3.98
CA SER A 169 9.25 -13.88 4.70
C SER A 169 9.56 -13.88 6.20
N SER A 170 10.17 -12.80 6.68
CA SER A 170 10.17 -12.53 8.11
C SER A 170 8.75 -12.19 8.53
N THR A 171 7.90 -13.20 8.70
CA THR A 171 6.63 -13.10 9.43
C THR A 171 6.85 -13.17 10.93
N SER A 172 8.07 -13.53 11.38
CA SER A 172 8.48 -13.50 12.78
C SER A 172 8.59 -12.06 13.28
N GLY A 173 7.46 -11.47 13.64
CA GLY A 173 7.33 -10.09 14.14
C GLY A 173 6.19 -9.31 13.48
N LEU A 174 5.65 -9.77 12.35
CA LEU A 174 4.53 -9.10 11.70
C LEU A 174 3.24 -9.40 12.45
N VAL A 175 2.61 -8.36 12.97
CA VAL A 175 1.25 -8.42 13.50
C VAL A 175 0.29 -8.42 12.30
N LEU A 176 -0.42 -9.53 12.10
CA LEU A 176 -1.42 -9.69 11.03
C LEU A 176 -2.81 -9.84 11.63
N LEU A 177 -3.79 -9.09 11.11
CA LEU A 177 -5.17 -9.17 11.56
C LEU A 177 -5.73 -10.56 11.28
N LYS A 178 -6.15 -11.27 12.32
CA LYS A 178 -6.80 -12.57 12.18
C LYS A 178 -8.31 -12.44 12.01
N LYS A 179 -8.91 -11.52 12.76
CA LYS A 179 -10.36 -11.39 12.85
C LYS A 179 -10.77 -10.00 13.29
N VAL A 180 -11.81 -9.47 12.68
CA VAL A 180 -12.56 -8.31 13.19
C VAL A 180 -14.02 -8.69 13.38
N VAL A 181 -14.63 -8.21 14.46
CA VAL A 181 -16.07 -8.35 14.73
C VAL A 181 -16.65 -6.97 14.98
N HIS A 182 -17.50 -6.52 14.08
CA HIS A 182 -18.34 -5.33 14.26
C HIS A 182 -19.66 -5.73 14.91
N THR A 183 -20.06 -5.00 15.95
CA THR A 183 -21.31 -5.21 16.69
C THR A 183 -22.16 -3.97 16.60
N TYR A 184 -23.27 -4.06 15.86
CA TYR A 184 -24.27 -2.99 15.69
C TYR A 184 -25.37 -3.11 16.75
N SER A 185 -25.71 -4.34 17.14
CA SER A 185 -26.67 -4.61 18.20
C SER A 185 -26.41 -5.98 18.83
N ALA A 186 -27.17 -6.35 19.87
CA ALA A 186 -27.04 -7.66 20.50
C ALA A 186 -27.37 -8.85 19.58
N THR A 187 -28.04 -8.61 18.44
CA THR A 187 -28.39 -9.65 17.46
C THR A 187 -27.74 -9.45 16.11
N ASP A 188 -27.04 -8.33 15.92
CA ASP A 188 -26.59 -7.89 14.60
C ASP A 188 -25.07 -7.66 14.62
N THR A 189 -24.35 -8.52 13.91
CA THR A 189 -22.87 -8.53 13.89
C THR A 189 -22.34 -8.84 12.51
N PHE A 190 -21.26 -8.16 12.13
CA PHE A 190 -20.49 -8.47 10.94
C PHE A 190 -19.10 -8.94 11.34
N THR A 191 -18.68 -10.09 10.86
CA THR A 191 -17.38 -10.71 11.19
C THR A 191 -16.57 -10.93 9.93
N SER A 192 -15.29 -10.54 9.95
CA SER A 192 -14.33 -10.87 8.89
C SER A 192 -13.19 -11.68 9.47
N GLU A 193 -12.88 -12.84 8.88
CA GLU A 193 -11.81 -13.74 9.30
C GLU A 193 -10.79 -13.91 8.17
N PHE A 194 -9.51 -13.65 8.47
CA PHE A 194 -8.43 -13.57 7.49
C PHE A 194 -7.46 -14.73 7.64
N THR A 195 -7.07 -15.32 6.51
CA THR A 195 -5.95 -16.26 6.44
C THR A 195 -4.88 -15.74 5.48
N TYR A 196 -3.63 -16.17 5.70
CA TYR A 196 -2.48 -15.63 4.99
C TYR A 196 -1.56 -16.73 4.47
N GLU A 197 -0.83 -16.41 3.41
CA GLU A 197 0.40 -17.08 2.98
C GLU A 197 1.55 -16.07 3.11
N GLY A 198 2.40 -16.21 4.12
CA GLY A 198 3.28 -15.12 4.54
C GLY A 198 2.45 -13.95 5.09
N ASN A 199 2.60 -12.76 4.49
CA ASN A 199 1.73 -11.60 4.73
C ASN A 199 0.78 -11.29 3.55
N LYS A 200 0.68 -12.18 2.55
CA LYS A 200 -0.33 -12.11 1.49
C LYS A 200 -1.66 -12.59 2.04
N ILE A 201 -2.72 -11.80 1.88
CA ILE A 201 -4.08 -12.28 2.19
C ILE A 201 -4.35 -13.46 1.27
N LYS A 202 -4.78 -14.59 1.83
CA LYS A 202 -5.10 -15.78 1.05
C LYS A 202 -6.60 -15.93 0.91
N THR A 203 -7.31 -15.83 2.02
CA THR A 203 -8.77 -15.87 2.05
C THR A 203 -9.31 -14.90 3.07
N VAL A 204 -10.49 -14.36 2.79
CA VAL A 204 -11.31 -13.65 3.78
C VAL A 204 -12.68 -14.30 3.82
N ILE A 205 -13.18 -14.59 5.03
CA ILE A 205 -14.54 -15.08 5.22
C ILE A 205 -15.32 -14.00 5.94
N PHE A 206 -16.35 -13.48 5.29
CA PHE A 206 -17.29 -12.54 5.87
C PHE A 206 -18.52 -13.28 6.35
N THR A 207 -18.97 -12.99 7.56
CA THR A 207 -20.20 -13.52 8.14
C THR A 207 -21.04 -12.36 8.66
N ASP A 208 -22.16 -12.14 8.01
CA ASP A 208 -23.19 -11.19 8.42
C ASP A 208 -24.30 -11.93 9.17
N VAL A 209 -24.59 -11.46 10.38
CA VAL A 209 -25.71 -11.92 11.19
C VAL A 209 -26.66 -10.75 11.38
N ASP A 210 -27.89 -10.86 10.86
CA ASP A 210 -28.96 -9.85 11.01
C ASP A 210 -30.22 -10.53 11.56
N ALA A 211 -30.63 -10.13 12.76
CA ALA A 211 -31.82 -10.63 13.44
C ALA A 211 -31.94 -12.18 13.47
N GLY A 212 -30.80 -12.87 13.54
CA GLY A 212 -30.71 -14.33 13.58
C GLY A 212 -30.67 -15.03 12.21
N SER A 213 -30.65 -14.27 11.11
CA SER A 213 -30.29 -14.79 9.78
C SER A 213 -28.77 -14.68 9.60
N THR A 214 -28.15 -15.67 8.96
CA THR A 214 -26.69 -15.66 8.71
C THR A 214 -26.42 -15.78 7.23
N GLN A 215 -25.56 -14.90 6.72
CA GLN A 215 -25.03 -14.96 5.36
C GLN A 215 -23.50 -15.00 5.42
N THR A 216 -22.91 -15.75 4.49
CA THR A 216 -21.46 -15.89 4.40
C THR A 216 -21.01 -15.64 2.97
N GLU A 217 -19.93 -14.88 2.85
CA GLU A 217 -19.18 -14.61 1.63
C GLU A 217 -17.72 -15.05 1.86
N THR A 218 -17.11 -15.64 0.85
CA THR A 218 -15.70 -16.02 0.87
C THR A 218 -14.98 -15.34 -0.29
N GLU A 219 -13.94 -14.59 0.04
CA GLU A 219 -12.99 -14.05 -0.92
C GLU A 219 -11.74 -14.92 -0.97
N THR A 220 -11.27 -15.23 -2.19
CA THR A 220 -9.99 -15.92 -2.41
C THR A 220 -9.07 -15.07 -3.26
N TYR A 221 -7.89 -14.78 -2.73
CA TYR A 221 -6.90 -13.88 -3.34
C TYR A 221 -5.85 -14.70 -4.10
N ILE A 222 -5.65 -14.39 -5.37
CA ILE A 222 -4.80 -15.15 -6.30
C ILE A 222 -3.64 -14.27 -6.77
N TYR A 223 -2.42 -14.76 -6.57
CA TYR A 223 -1.19 -14.06 -6.90
C TYR A 223 -0.41 -14.78 -7.99
N GLU A 224 0.15 -14.01 -8.92
CA GLU A 224 1.11 -14.48 -9.91
C GLU A 224 2.40 -13.67 -9.77
N ASN A 225 3.55 -14.34 -9.63
CA ASN A 225 4.86 -13.71 -9.43
C ASN A 225 4.84 -12.63 -8.32
N GLU A 226 4.23 -12.96 -7.17
CA GLU A 226 4.05 -12.06 -6.02
C GLU A 226 3.16 -10.82 -6.27
N ILE A 227 2.35 -10.79 -7.33
CA ILE A 227 1.40 -9.70 -7.61
C ILE A 227 -0.03 -10.25 -7.60
N LEU A 228 -0.95 -9.60 -6.88
CA LEU A 228 -2.37 -9.94 -6.86
C LEU A 228 -2.95 -9.70 -8.26
N THR A 229 -3.42 -10.76 -8.91
CA THR A 229 -4.01 -10.67 -10.25
C THR A 229 -5.51 -10.85 -10.23
N ARG A 230 -6.05 -11.53 -9.21
CA ARG A 230 -7.47 -11.84 -9.15
C ARG A 230 -7.98 -12.07 -7.72
N VAL A 231 -9.24 -11.69 -7.48
CA VAL A 231 -10.02 -12.07 -6.30
C VAL A 231 -11.29 -12.78 -6.76
N ASP A 232 -11.55 -13.97 -6.22
CA ASP A 232 -12.81 -14.70 -6.44
C ASP A 232 -13.76 -14.49 -5.26
N TYR A 233 -15.02 -14.16 -5.55
CA TYR A 233 -16.08 -13.92 -4.56
C TYR A 233 -17.13 -15.02 -4.64
N GLU A 234 -17.25 -15.82 -3.58
CA GLU A 234 -18.22 -16.91 -3.45
C GLU A 234 -19.31 -16.56 -2.41
N TYR A 235 -20.58 -16.69 -2.79
CA TYR A 235 -21.71 -16.33 -1.94
C TYR A 235 -22.58 -17.54 -1.58
N THR A 236 -22.98 -17.66 -0.32
CA THR A 236 -23.78 -18.80 0.16
C THR A 236 -25.15 -18.92 -0.56
N ASN A 237 -25.70 -17.83 -1.08
CA ASN A 237 -27.01 -17.80 -1.76
C ASN A 237 -27.08 -16.81 -2.95
N ALA A 238 -25.95 -16.42 -3.52
CA ALA A 238 -25.90 -15.53 -4.67
C ALA A 238 -24.96 -16.09 -5.74
N SER A 239 -24.94 -15.43 -6.89
CA SER A 239 -24.05 -15.79 -7.99
C SER A 239 -22.63 -15.33 -7.70
N ASP A 240 -21.66 -16.21 -7.95
CA ASP A 240 -20.25 -15.89 -7.83
C ASP A 240 -19.84 -14.76 -8.78
N SER A 241 -18.88 -13.97 -8.33
CA SER A 241 -18.24 -12.92 -9.10
C SER A 241 -16.73 -13.01 -8.94
N TYR A 242 -15.98 -12.31 -9.77
CA TYR A 242 -14.53 -12.24 -9.63
C TYR A 242 -14.04 -10.90 -10.14
N GLU A 243 -12.89 -10.49 -9.63
CA GLU A 243 -12.26 -9.23 -9.98
C GLU A 243 -10.83 -9.46 -10.43
N GLU A 244 -10.45 -8.80 -11.52
CA GLU A 244 -9.11 -8.88 -12.10
C GLU A 244 -8.39 -7.54 -12.00
N PHE A 245 -7.09 -7.60 -11.75
CA PHE A 245 -6.23 -6.46 -11.49
C PHE A 245 -5.12 -6.36 -12.53
N GLU A 246 -4.96 -5.18 -13.13
CA GLU A 246 -3.94 -4.91 -14.15
C GLU A 246 -3.00 -3.79 -13.70
N TYR A 247 -1.73 -3.95 -14.04
CA TYR A 247 -0.64 -3.10 -13.59
C TYR A 247 0.17 -2.55 -14.76
N ASN A 248 0.78 -1.38 -14.59
CA ASN A 248 1.78 -0.87 -15.53
C ASN A 248 3.16 -1.51 -15.31
N SER A 249 4.14 -1.14 -16.14
CA SER A 249 5.53 -1.63 -16.03
C SER A 249 6.25 -1.21 -14.75
N SER A 250 5.69 -0.28 -13.99
CA SER A 250 6.18 0.16 -12.68
C SER A 250 5.41 -0.49 -11.52
N ASN A 251 4.63 -1.54 -11.79
CA ASN A 251 3.78 -2.26 -10.83
C ASN A 251 2.73 -1.40 -10.12
N GLN A 252 2.31 -0.30 -10.73
CA GLN A 252 1.19 0.51 -10.24
C GLN A 252 -0.12 -0.01 -10.83
N LEU A 253 -1.18 -0.11 -10.01
CA LEU A 253 -2.52 -0.50 -10.45
C LEU A 253 -3.05 0.52 -11.46
N ILE A 254 -3.43 0.07 -12.66
CA ILE A 254 -3.95 0.95 -13.72
C ILE A 254 -5.39 0.63 -14.10
N ASN A 255 -5.83 -0.60 -13.85
CA ASN A 255 -7.17 -1.03 -14.19
C ASN A 255 -7.61 -2.18 -13.27
N THR A 256 -8.88 -2.15 -12.85
CA THR A 256 -9.54 -3.25 -12.14
C THR A 256 -10.88 -3.52 -12.81
N VAL A 257 -11.27 -4.78 -12.98
CA VAL A 257 -12.58 -5.15 -13.52
C VAL A 257 -13.26 -6.19 -12.65
N LEU A 258 -14.40 -5.83 -12.06
CA LEU A 258 -15.30 -6.74 -11.36
C LEU A 258 -16.32 -7.32 -12.35
N TYR A 259 -16.34 -8.64 -12.47
CA TYR A 259 -17.22 -9.39 -13.36
C TYR A 259 -18.33 -10.07 -12.59
N ASN A 260 -19.58 -9.88 -13.02
CA ASN A 260 -20.72 -10.68 -12.61
C ASN A 260 -21.25 -11.51 -13.80
N PRO A 261 -20.71 -12.74 -14.00
CA PRO A 261 -21.05 -13.55 -15.17
C PRO A 261 -22.53 -13.93 -15.25
N SER A 262 -23.17 -14.11 -14.10
CA SER A 262 -24.58 -14.52 -14.04
C SER A 262 -25.54 -13.44 -14.51
N LEU A 263 -25.17 -12.17 -14.34
CA LEU A 263 -25.95 -11.02 -14.80
C LEU A 263 -25.50 -10.51 -16.18
N ASN A 264 -24.36 -11.01 -16.69
CA ASN A 264 -23.69 -10.47 -17.87
C ASN A 264 -23.37 -8.97 -17.70
N GLU A 265 -22.88 -8.60 -16.51
CA GLU A 265 -22.54 -7.24 -16.11
C GLU A 265 -21.09 -7.21 -15.64
N ALA A 266 -20.40 -6.09 -15.90
CA ALA A 266 -19.08 -5.83 -15.34
C ALA A 266 -18.91 -4.35 -15.03
N GLN A 267 -18.08 -4.09 -14.02
CA GLN A 267 -17.71 -2.76 -13.57
C GLN A 267 -16.19 -2.61 -13.64
N LYS A 268 -15.72 -1.47 -14.14
CA LYS A 268 -14.30 -1.21 -14.39
C LYS A 268 -13.86 0.08 -13.72
N TRP A 269 -12.72 0.05 -13.03
CA TRP A 269 -12.05 1.23 -12.49
C TRP A 269 -10.73 1.44 -13.22
N GLU A 270 -10.56 2.63 -13.81
CA GLU A 270 -9.30 3.06 -14.43
C GLU A 270 -8.60 4.08 -13.52
N TYR A 271 -7.30 3.88 -13.29
CA TYR A 271 -6.50 4.71 -12.39
C TYR A 271 -5.43 5.47 -13.17
N THR A 272 -5.36 6.79 -12.97
CA THR A 272 -4.35 7.67 -13.61
C THR A 272 -3.59 8.44 -12.53
N TYR A 273 -2.26 8.28 -12.51
CA TYR A 273 -1.37 8.92 -11.55
C TYR A 273 -0.93 10.29 -12.06
N ASN A 274 -1.25 11.35 -11.31
CA ASN A 274 -0.92 12.72 -11.68
C ASN A 274 0.44 13.14 -11.12
N THR A 275 1.04 14.18 -11.71
CA THR A 275 2.35 14.70 -11.28
C THR A 275 2.32 15.41 -9.92
N ASP A 276 1.13 15.76 -9.43
CA ASP A 276 0.93 16.36 -8.10
C ASP A 276 0.76 15.32 -6.98
N GLY A 277 0.89 14.03 -7.30
CA GLY A 277 0.75 12.92 -6.35
C GLY A 277 -0.68 12.43 -6.17
N THR A 278 -1.68 13.05 -6.81
CA THR A 278 -3.07 12.57 -6.77
C THR A 278 -3.32 11.43 -7.77
N ILE A 279 -4.38 10.66 -7.54
CA ILE A 279 -4.82 9.58 -8.43
C ILE A 279 -6.23 9.89 -8.91
N LEU A 280 -6.40 10.06 -10.22
CA LEU A 280 -7.72 10.16 -10.85
C LEU A 280 -8.28 8.76 -11.08
N VAL A 281 -9.49 8.52 -10.59
CA VAL A 281 -10.22 7.25 -10.77
C VAL A 281 -11.46 7.49 -11.61
N LYS A 282 -11.66 6.65 -12.62
CA LYS A 282 -12.87 6.62 -13.45
C LYS A 282 -13.54 5.28 -13.35
N ASN A 283 -14.81 5.29 -12.96
CA ASN A 283 -15.63 4.10 -12.79
C ASN A 283 -16.59 3.94 -13.97
N TYR A 284 -16.58 2.79 -14.62
CA TYR A 284 -17.36 2.46 -15.80
C TYR A 284 -18.21 1.21 -15.58
N THR A 285 -19.34 1.14 -16.26
CA THR A 285 -20.17 -0.07 -16.35
C THR A 285 -20.32 -0.56 -17.78
N GLY A 286 -20.67 -1.83 -17.91
CA GLY A 286 -21.08 -2.45 -19.17
C GLY A 286 -21.37 -3.94 -19.01
N ASP A 287 -21.30 -4.66 -20.12
CA ASP A 287 -21.37 -6.12 -20.11
C ASP A 287 -19.98 -6.73 -19.84
N LEU A 288 -19.85 -8.07 -19.92
CA LEU A 288 -18.57 -8.77 -19.67
C LEU A 288 -17.47 -8.46 -20.70
N THR A 289 -17.77 -7.80 -21.81
CA THR A 289 -16.83 -7.55 -22.91
C THR A 289 -16.49 -6.08 -23.12
N SER A 290 -17.35 -5.16 -22.68
CA SER A 290 -17.20 -3.73 -22.95
C SER A 290 -17.79 -2.85 -21.84
N GLN A 291 -16.93 -2.29 -20.99
CA GLN A 291 -17.28 -1.34 -19.92
C GLN A 291 -16.90 0.08 -20.33
N THR A 292 -17.84 0.79 -20.98
CA THR A 292 -17.61 2.14 -21.55
C THR A 292 -18.56 3.20 -21.01
N ASN A 293 -19.56 2.82 -20.22
CA ASN A 293 -20.51 3.78 -19.65
C ASN A 293 -19.94 4.36 -18.36
N LEU A 294 -19.43 5.59 -18.40
CA LEU A 294 -18.91 6.28 -17.22
C LEU A 294 -20.03 6.47 -16.19
N LEU A 295 -19.84 5.92 -14.99
CA LEU A 295 -20.70 6.14 -13.84
C LEU A 295 -20.24 7.35 -13.02
N GLU A 296 -18.94 7.40 -12.74
CA GLU A 296 -18.39 8.33 -11.77
C GLU A 296 -16.91 8.61 -12.06
N GLU A 297 -16.47 9.78 -11.63
CA GLU A 297 -15.08 10.22 -11.67
C GLU A 297 -14.76 10.92 -10.34
N TYR A 298 -13.63 10.55 -9.73
CA TYR A 298 -13.16 11.14 -8.48
C TYR A 298 -11.64 11.11 -8.38
N THR A 299 -11.09 11.92 -7.49
CA THR A 299 -9.65 12.02 -7.25
C THR A 299 -9.32 11.61 -5.83
N LEU A 300 -8.36 10.69 -5.68
CA LEU A 300 -7.80 10.25 -4.42
C LEU A 300 -6.53 11.05 -4.11
N THR A 301 -6.34 11.41 -2.84
CA THR A 301 -5.11 12.04 -2.33
C THR A 301 -4.61 11.26 -1.14
N PHE A 302 -3.38 10.78 -1.23
CA PHE A 302 -2.72 10.05 -0.15
C PHE A 302 -1.59 10.88 0.46
N GLU A 303 -1.40 10.74 1.76
CA GLU A 303 -0.27 11.32 2.47
C GLU A 303 0.24 10.31 3.51
N ASN A 304 1.55 10.07 3.54
CA ASN A 304 2.19 9.13 4.46
C ASN A 304 1.53 7.73 4.49
N GLY A 305 1.05 7.27 3.33
CA GLY A 305 0.42 5.95 3.20
C GLY A 305 -1.05 5.87 3.65
N ASN A 306 -1.68 7.00 3.99
CA ASN A 306 -3.08 7.12 4.40
C ASN A 306 -3.89 7.91 3.36
N LEU A 307 -5.16 7.56 3.14
CA LEU A 307 -6.06 8.29 2.25
C LEU A 307 -6.58 9.57 2.91
N ILE A 308 -6.08 10.73 2.52
CA ILE A 308 -6.49 12.01 3.11
C ILE A 308 -7.81 12.50 2.56
N SER A 309 -8.08 12.29 1.26
CA SER A 309 -9.35 12.72 0.68
C SER A 309 -9.74 11.98 -0.58
N GLU A 310 -11.05 11.90 -0.78
CA GLU A 310 -11.71 11.48 -2.00
C GLU A 310 -12.56 12.63 -2.51
N ASN A 311 -12.30 13.10 -3.73
CA ASN A 311 -12.97 14.28 -4.28
C ASN A 311 -13.78 13.88 -5.51
N PHE A 312 -15.09 13.84 -5.36
CA PHE A 312 -16.06 13.59 -6.42
C PHE A 312 -16.53 14.92 -7.02
N VAL A 313 -17.27 14.85 -8.12
CA VAL A 313 -17.80 16.05 -8.80
C VAL A 313 -18.67 16.92 -7.89
N ASN A 314 -19.49 16.30 -7.03
CA ASN A 314 -20.45 17.00 -6.16
C ASN A 314 -20.38 16.55 -4.70
N SER A 315 -19.27 15.95 -4.27
CA SER A 315 -19.07 15.56 -2.87
C SER A 315 -17.61 15.28 -2.59
N SER A 316 -17.25 15.25 -1.32
CA SER A 316 -15.91 14.86 -0.89
C SER A 316 -15.95 14.10 0.42
N TYR A 317 -14.97 13.22 0.60
CA TYR A 317 -14.60 12.68 1.90
C TYR A 317 -13.24 13.23 2.29
N THR A 318 -13.08 13.58 3.57
CA THR A 318 -11.77 13.92 4.15
C THR A 318 -11.55 13.10 5.40
N HIS A 319 -10.34 12.59 5.57
CA HIS A 319 -10.01 11.67 6.65
C HIS A 319 -8.94 12.28 7.56
N SER A 320 -8.96 11.85 8.81
CA SER A 320 -7.89 12.12 9.77
C SER A 320 -7.53 10.84 10.49
N TYR A 321 -6.27 10.76 10.91
CA TYR A 321 -5.67 9.52 11.40
C TYR A 321 -4.97 9.76 12.73
N ASP A 322 -4.88 8.70 13.52
CA ASP A 322 -3.97 8.64 14.65
C ASP A 322 -2.51 8.43 14.19
N ASN A 323 -1.60 8.23 15.14
CA ASN A 323 -0.22 7.86 14.87
C ASN A 323 0.08 6.37 15.18
N MET A 324 -0.95 5.56 15.37
CA MET A 324 -0.85 4.15 15.75
C MET A 324 -0.92 3.24 14.52
N ASN A 325 -0.57 1.97 14.67
CA ASN A 325 -0.54 1.06 13.52
C ASN A 325 -1.96 0.74 13.04
N GLY A 326 -2.22 0.92 11.75
CA GLY A 326 -3.43 0.42 11.09
C GLY A 326 -3.52 -1.10 11.19
N PHE A 327 -4.72 -1.65 11.34
CA PHE A 327 -4.93 -3.10 11.49
C PHE A 327 -4.48 -3.92 10.26
N PHE A 328 -4.33 -3.29 9.09
CA PHE A 328 -3.77 -3.90 7.88
C PHE A 328 -2.37 -3.41 7.50
N LYS A 329 -1.65 -2.72 8.41
CA LYS A 329 -0.33 -2.12 8.11
C LYS A 329 0.66 -3.06 7.44
N ASN A 330 0.65 -4.34 7.81
CA ASN A 330 1.68 -5.31 7.41
C ASN A 330 1.30 -6.21 6.23
N ILE A 331 0.13 -6.01 5.60
CA ILE A 331 -0.29 -6.87 4.49
C ILE A 331 0.52 -6.56 3.22
N HIS A 332 0.77 -7.61 2.44
CA HIS A 332 1.39 -7.46 1.11
C HIS A 332 0.51 -6.62 0.18
N GLN A 333 1.13 -5.80 -0.67
CA GLN A 333 0.44 -4.88 -1.60
C GLN A 333 -0.60 -3.95 -0.96
N ARG A 334 -0.44 -3.61 0.33
CA ARG A 334 -1.33 -2.69 1.07
C ARG A 334 -1.66 -1.42 0.31
N GLU A 335 -0.67 -0.74 -0.27
CA GLU A 335 -0.88 0.53 -0.98
C GLU A 335 -1.82 0.37 -2.18
N MET A 336 -1.66 -0.71 -2.95
CA MET A 336 -2.55 -1.03 -4.06
C MET A 336 -3.98 -1.29 -3.56
N LEU A 337 -4.12 -2.10 -2.51
CA LEU A 337 -5.43 -2.37 -1.91
C LEU A 337 -6.06 -1.08 -1.36
N ASN A 338 -5.25 -0.14 -0.84
CA ASN A 338 -5.74 1.13 -0.32
C ASN A 338 -6.28 2.03 -1.43
N ILE A 339 -5.65 2.02 -2.60
CA ILE A 339 -6.12 2.72 -3.79
C ILE A 339 -7.44 2.11 -4.26
N HIS A 340 -7.49 0.77 -4.39
CA HIS A 340 -8.65 0.10 -4.93
C HIS A 340 -9.88 0.21 -4.02
N PHE A 341 -9.71 0.02 -2.71
CA PHE A 341 -10.78 0.16 -1.73
C PHE A 341 -11.08 1.61 -1.36
N SER A 342 -10.28 2.56 -1.86
CA SER A 342 -10.35 3.97 -1.47
C SER A 342 -10.37 4.11 0.05
N GLY A 343 -9.37 3.53 0.72
CA GLY A 343 -9.25 3.52 2.18
C GLY A 343 -9.38 2.13 2.79
N GLY A 344 -9.42 2.08 4.13
CA GLY A 344 -9.72 0.86 4.89
C GLY A 344 -8.55 -0.10 5.10
N VAL A 345 -7.43 0.09 4.40
CA VAL A 345 -6.13 -0.58 4.65
C VAL A 345 -5.01 0.45 4.85
N ASP A 346 -5.38 1.60 5.43
CA ASP A 346 -4.48 2.70 5.73
C ASP A 346 -3.32 2.30 6.67
N LEU A 347 -2.24 3.09 6.64
CA LEU A 347 -1.05 2.85 7.46
C LEU A 347 -1.33 3.09 8.94
N ASN A 348 -2.22 4.04 9.22
CA ASN A 348 -2.70 4.43 10.55
C ASN A 348 -4.21 4.24 10.66
N ASN A 349 -4.77 4.33 11.88
CA ASN A 349 -6.20 4.13 12.04
C ASN A 349 -6.98 5.43 11.81
N PRO A 350 -8.05 5.41 11.00
CA PRO A 350 -8.88 6.59 10.74
C PRO A 350 -9.64 6.99 12.01
N THR A 351 -9.37 8.17 12.54
CA THR A 351 -10.08 8.73 13.70
C THR A 351 -11.33 9.50 13.31
N SER A 352 -11.40 9.98 12.05
CA SER A 352 -12.60 10.61 11.52
C SER A 352 -12.67 10.53 10.00
N ALA A 353 -13.89 10.42 9.49
CA ALA A 353 -14.22 10.63 8.08
C ALA A 353 -15.32 11.71 8.01
N ASN A 354 -15.08 12.77 7.25
CA ASN A 354 -16.05 13.84 7.03
C ASN A 354 -16.53 13.79 5.60
N TYR A 355 -17.80 13.43 5.42
CA TYR A 355 -18.49 13.56 4.16
C TYR A 355 -18.98 15.01 4.01
N THR A 356 -18.89 15.56 2.81
CA THR A 356 -19.55 16.83 2.45
C THR A 356 -20.18 16.69 1.08
N ASP A 357 -21.47 16.99 0.97
CA ASP A 357 -22.18 17.01 -0.30
C ASP A 357 -22.08 18.37 -1.02
N GLY A 358 -22.52 18.43 -2.27
CA GLY A 358 -22.50 19.64 -3.09
C GLY A 358 -23.48 20.73 -2.63
N ALA A 359 -24.33 20.43 -1.65
CA ALA A 359 -25.18 21.41 -0.98
C ALA A 359 -24.54 21.94 0.32
N GLY A 360 -23.38 21.43 0.71
CA GLY A 360 -22.66 21.79 1.93
C GLY A 360 -23.18 21.08 3.18
N ASN A 361 -24.05 20.07 3.04
CA ASN A 361 -24.39 19.20 4.16
C ASN A 361 -23.19 18.31 4.46
N SER A 362 -22.90 18.15 5.74
CA SER A 362 -21.81 17.29 6.19
C SER A 362 -22.32 16.25 7.17
N GLU A 363 -21.73 15.07 7.10
CA GLU A 363 -21.88 14.01 8.08
C GLU A 363 -20.46 13.66 8.56
N THR A 364 -20.30 13.54 9.87
CA THR A 364 -19.00 13.22 10.45
C THR A 364 -19.07 11.87 11.15
N GLU A 365 -18.30 10.92 10.64
CA GLU A 365 -17.97 9.70 11.35
C GLU A 365 -16.72 9.93 12.21
N THR A 366 -16.75 9.46 13.46
CA THR A 366 -15.60 9.46 14.36
C THR A 366 -15.38 8.06 14.91
N THR A 367 -14.12 7.65 15.01
CA THR A 367 -13.75 6.36 15.59
C THR A 367 -12.70 6.57 16.68
N SER A 368 -12.97 6.01 17.86
CA SER A 368 -12.04 5.98 18.98
C SER A 368 -11.53 4.56 19.20
N TYR A 369 -10.22 4.40 19.37
CA TYR A 369 -9.57 3.09 19.50
C TYR A 369 -8.95 2.89 20.87
N THR A 370 -8.81 1.62 21.25
CA THR A 370 -7.86 1.16 22.27
C THR A 370 -6.83 0.26 21.61
N TYR A 371 -5.61 0.22 22.12
CA TYR A 371 -4.48 -0.46 21.45
C TYR A 371 -3.78 -1.44 22.37
N ASN A 372 -3.20 -2.47 21.77
CA ASN A 372 -2.30 -3.41 22.44
C ASN A 372 -0.91 -2.79 22.67
N SER A 373 0.00 -3.56 23.25
CA SER A 373 1.39 -3.13 23.50
C SER A 373 2.20 -2.84 22.23
N ASP A 374 1.78 -3.38 21.09
CA ASP A 374 2.43 -3.22 19.79
C ASP A 374 1.78 -2.08 18.96
N ASN A 375 0.92 -1.27 19.61
CA ASN A 375 0.20 -0.13 19.03
C ASN A 375 -0.77 -0.49 17.89
N TYR A 376 -1.27 -1.72 17.84
CA TYR A 376 -2.38 -2.12 16.95
C TYR A 376 -3.72 -2.03 17.70
N PRO A 377 -4.84 -1.71 17.03
CA PRO A 377 -6.12 -1.56 17.70
C PRO A 377 -6.61 -2.90 18.26
N GLU A 378 -7.05 -2.94 19.51
CA GLU A 378 -7.72 -4.09 20.15
C GLU A 378 -9.24 -3.97 20.08
N SER A 379 -9.75 -2.74 20.22
CA SER A 379 -11.16 -2.43 20.05
C SER A 379 -11.37 -1.00 19.57
N SER A 380 -12.54 -0.73 19.01
CA SER A 380 -12.95 0.61 18.61
C SER A 380 -14.43 0.87 18.87
N THR A 381 -14.79 2.14 18.92
CA THR A 381 -16.18 2.62 18.92
C THR A 381 -16.31 3.68 17.85
N THR A 382 -17.24 3.45 16.92
CA THR A 382 -17.54 4.34 15.81
C THR A 382 -18.86 5.04 16.08
N SER A 383 -18.91 6.34 15.78
CA SER A 383 -20.08 7.20 15.98
C SER A 383 -20.29 8.11 14.79
N VAL A 384 -21.54 8.28 14.38
CA VAL A 384 -21.96 9.22 13.33
C VAL A 384 -22.66 10.40 13.99
N ASP A 385 -22.17 11.61 13.73
CA ASP A 385 -22.66 12.87 14.32
C ASP A 385 -22.79 12.80 15.86
N GLY A 386 -21.85 12.09 16.50
CA GLY A 386 -21.80 11.89 17.95
C GLY A 386 -22.75 10.84 18.52
N VAL A 387 -23.43 10.08 17.66
CA VAL A 387 -24.27 8.93 18.06
C VAL A 387 -23.51 7.64 17.74
N GLU A 388 -23.31 6.79 18.76
CA GLU A 388 -22.69 5.47 18.59
C GLU A 388 -23.44 4.65 17.53
N ASP A 389 -22.68 4.11 16.57
CA ASP A 389 -23.19 3.30 15.47
C ASP A 389 -22.83 1.82 15.67
N PHE A 390 -21.55 1.52 15.85
CA PHE A 390 -21.08 0.17 16.17
C PHE A 390 -19.78 0.17 16.98
N THR A 391 -19.48 -0.98 17.56
CA THR A 391 -18.19 -1.26 18.20
C THR A 391 -17.46 -2.37 17.46
N SER A 392 -16.14 -2.35 17.48
CA SER A 392 -15.32 -3.38 16.84
C SER A 392 -14.34 -4.02 17.81
N VAL A 393 -14.07 -5.30 17.64
CA VAL A 393 -13.00 -6.03 18.34
C VAL A 393 -12.07 -6.66 17.31
N TYR A 394 -10.78 -6.47 17.49
CA TYR A 394 -9.73 -6.93 16.58
C TYR A 394 -8.91 -8.03 17.28
N THR A 395 -8.57 -9.07 16.55
CA THR A 395 -7.71 -10.17 17.01
C THR A 395 -6.61 -10.40 16.00
N TYR A 396 -5.39 -10.65 16.47
CA TYR A 396 -4.19 -10.85 15.64
C TYR A 396 -3.62 -12.26 15.80
N TYR A 397 -2.69 -12.63 14.92
CA TYR A 397 -1.95 -13.91 14.96
C TYR A 397 -0.84 -13.95 16.01
#